data_AF-A0A349R0P4-F1
#
_entry.id   AF-A0A349R0P4-F1
#
_cell.length_a   1.000
_cell.length_b   1.000
_cell.length_c   1.000
_cell.angle_alpha   90.00
_cell.angle_beta   90.00
_cell.angle_gamma   90.00
#
_symmetry.space_group_name_H-M   'P 1'
#
loop_
_entity.id
_entity.type
_entity.pdbx_description
1 polymer ?
#
loop_
_entity_poly.entity_id
_entity_poly.type
_entity_poly.pdbx_seq_one_letter_code
_entity_poly.pdbx_strand_id
1 'polypeptide(L)'
;MNADLKNFNNIKYSIQSKGKLNLGPIYKLFALDGTNVDGFIYTDFSLKGLQSDATNGHYNRLQNSGQLSIGNIQVQSDMLPQPIAIRSGNFSFYQEKMNFDKFLVAYAKNDISIKGYLNNIINYATSSQAPLKGQFTLSSKKINVDDFMVFASPATSTTASSSESGVVLLPKNLDIQVLGLVNAIAYNKMNIKDFKGDLQIKDGKMILHKKNFELAGLKVDMNGSYRPLNPRRASFDYAVKADSFDIQRAYKEIPLFREMVSSAKNAYGLVSLDYKLGGLLNGNMQPVMPSIVGDGSLTLNQIKFRGFKLLNGISQSTSKEKLKDGEVKKVVIKSHIKNNVMTIERTKMKMMGFRPRFEGQVTLDGRMNLGFRLGLPPFGIFGIPMRITGTPDNFHLKMGKYKEEDLDMEMDDEDNKVYKESQKTQESQAK
;
A
#
# COMPACT_ATOMS: atom_id res chain seq x y z
N MET A 1 15.39 -43.40 -0.31
CA MET A 1 15.75 -42.23 -1.14
C MET A 1 17.09 -42.53 -1.77
N ASN A 2 17.21 -42.36 -3.09
CA ASN A 2 18.47 -42.52 -3.83
C ASN A 2 18.84 -41.15 -4.40
N ALA A 3 20.03 -40.63 -4.10
CA ALA A 3 20.51 -39.35 -4.60
C ALA A 3 21.95 -39.48 -5.07
N ASP A 4 22.20 -39.10 -6.33
CA ASP A 4 23.54 -39.00 -6.92
C ASP A 4 23.76 -37.55 -7.38
N LEU A 5 24.75 -36.88 -6.77
CA LEU A 5 25.16 -35.51 -7.08
C LEU A 5 26.62 -35.53 -7.51
N LYS A 6 26.89 -35.07 -8.73
CA LYS A 6 28.23 -35.06 -9.33
C LYS A 6 28.55 -33.67 -9.88
N ASN A 7 29.85 -33.37 -9.94
CA ASN A 7 30.39 -32.12 -10.51
C ASN A 7 29.81 -30.85 -9.85
N PHE A 8 30.25 -30.50 -8.64
CA PHE A 8 29.71 -29.38 -7.88
C PHE A 8 29.87 -27.99 -8.55
N ASN A 9 30.72 -27.88 -9.58
CA ASN A 9 30.81 -26.66 -10.40
C ASN A 9 29.65 -26.51 -11.41
N ASN A 10 29.03 -27.63 -11.79
CA ASN A 10 27.86 -27.70 -12.67
C ASN A 10 27.08 -28.97 -12.28
N ILE A 11 26.29 -28.85 -11.21
CA ILE A 11 25.74 -30.00 -10.51
C ILE A 11 24.93 -30.86 -11.49
N LYS A 12 25.40 -32.08 -11.71
CA LYS A 12 24.63 -33.15 -12.34
C LYS A 12 23.92 -33.91 -11.22
N TYR A 13 22.60 -33.84 -11.23
CA TYR A 13 21.76 -34.45 -10.20
C TYR A 13 20.93 -35.59 -10.78
N SER A 14 20.77 -36.65 -10.00
CA SER A 14 19.85 -37.76 -10.24
C SER A 14 19.29 -38.23 -8.90
N ILE A 15 18.06 -37.82 -8.58
CA ILE A 15 17.42 -38.02 -7.29
C ILE A 15 16.09 -38.73 -7.50
N GLN A 16 15.89 -39.85 -6.82
CA GLN A 16 14.62 -40.57 -6.76
C GLN A 16 14.20 -40.74 -5.31
N SER A 17 12.96 -40.34 -5.03
CA SER A 17 12.41 -40.41 -3.68
C SER A 17 10.96 -40.81 -3.73
N LYS A 18 10.65 -41.92 -3.03
CA LYS A 18 9.30 -42.40 -2.80
C LYS A 18 9.16 -42.77 -1.33
N GLY A 19 8.32 -42.07 -0.58
CA GLY A 19 8.09 -42.36 0.83
C GLY A 19 7.80 -41.13 1.68
N LYS A 20 7.84 -41.32 3.00
CA LYS A 20 7.61 -40.28 4.02
C LYS A 20 8.94 -39.86 4.64
N LEU A 21 9.22 -38.57 4.68
CA LEU A 21 10.40 -37.98 5.31
C LEU A 21 9.97 -37.07 6.46
N ASN A 22 10.70 -37.14 7.58
CA ASN A 22 10.54 -36.24 8.71
C ASN A 22 11.58 -35.12 8.60
N LEU A 23 11.13 -33.86 8.55
CA LEU A 23 12.00 -32.70 8.35
C LEU A 23 12.77 -32.31 9.59
N GLY A 24 12.24 -32.54 10.81
CA GLY A 24 12.88 -32.12 12.05
C GLY A 24 14.31 -32.66 12.23
N PRO A 25 14.54 -33.98 12.12
CA PRO A 25 15.88 -34.56 12.19
C PRO A 25 16.81 -34.09 11.07
N ILE A 26 16.29 -33.90 9.85
CA ILE A 26 17.08 -33.44 8.69
C ILE A 26 17.54 -32.00 8.94
N TYR A 27 16.64 -31.12 9.36
CA TYR A 27 16.96 -29.72 9.62
C TYR A 27 18.02 -29.59 10.73
N LYS A 28 17.90 -30.35 11.83
CA LYS A 28 18.91 -30.36 12.92
C LYS A 28 20.32 -30.77 12.46
N LEU A 29 20.43 -31.56 11.40
CA LEU A 29 21.72 -32.01 10.86
C LEU A 29 22.38 -30.97 9.94
N PHE A 30 21.59 -30.16 9.24
CA PHE A 30 22.09 -29.20 8.23
C PHE A 30 22.04 -27.73 8.67
N ALA A 31 21.34 -27.39 9.75
CA ALA A 31 21.32 -26.07 10.41
C ALA A 31 21.32 -24.88 9.43
N LEU A 32 20.25 -24.71 8.65
CA LEU A 32 20.13 -23.55 7.75
C LEU A 32 19.85 -22.30 8.60
N ASP A 33 20.78 -21.34 8.61
CA ASP A 33 20.64 -20.09 9.37
C ASP A 33 19.30 -19.38 9.11
N GLY A 34 18.65 -18.91 10.18
CA GLY A 34 17.47 -18.03 10.11
C GLY A 34 16.12 -18.69 9.81
N THR A 35 16.00 -20.02 9.87
CA THR A 35 14.69 -20.71 9.68
C THR A 35 14.62 -22.02 10.45
N ASN A 36 13.54 -22.35 11.17
CA ASN A 36 13.37 -23.69 11.78
C ASN A 36 12.18 -24.41 11.14
N VAL A 37 12.34 -25.69 10.76
CA VAL A 37 11.32 -26.48 10.05
C VAL A 37 11.08 -27.82 10.76
N ASP A 38 9.83 -28.07 11.14
CA ASP A 38 9.37 -29.36 11.67
C ASP A 38 8.13 -29.85 10.90
N GLY A 39 7.94 -31.17 10.77
CA GLY A 39 6.81 -31.77 10.07
C GLY A 39 7.17 -32.91 9.11
N PHE A 40 6.21 -33.31 8.28
CA PHE A 40 6.35 -34.44 7.35
C PHE A 40 6.16 -34.04 5.90
N ILE A 41 6.95 -34.65 5.03
CA ILE A 41 6.76 -34.61 3.58
C ILE A 41 6.61 -36.02 3.02
N TYR A 42 5.78 -36.15 2.00
CA TYR A 42 5.56 -37.36 1.23
C TYR A 42 6.04 -37.10 -0.19
N THR A 43 6.97 -37.93 -0.66
CA THR A 43 7.60 -37.78 -1.96
C THR A 43 7.21 -38.94 -2.85
N ASP A 44 7.00 -38.66 -4.13
CA ASP A 44 7.02 -39.64 -5.22
C ASP A 44 7.52 -38.93 -6.48
N PHE A 45 8.84 -38.75 -6.57
CA PHE A 45 9.46 -37.99 -7.65
C PHE A 45 10.76 -38.62 -8.18
N SER A 46 11.06 -38.27 -9.43
CA SER A 46 12.33 -38.51 -10.10
C SER A 46 12.83 -37.19 -10.70
N LEU A 47 13.96 -36.70 -10.20
CA LEU A 47 14.60 -35.47 -10.65
C LEU A 47 15.95 -35.81 -11.29
N LYS A 48 16.17 -35.40 -12.53
CA LYS A 48 17.42 -35.65 -13.23
C LYS A 48 17.75 -34.53 -14.22
N GLY A 49 18.96 -33.99 -14.14
CA GLY A 49 19.39 -32.92 -15.04
C GLY A 49 20.78 -32.36 -14.71
N LEU A 50 21.16 -31.31 -15.44
CA LEU A 50 22.34 -30.50 -15.14
C LEU A 50 21.91 -29.10 -14.68
N GLN A 51 22.64 -28.53 -13.72
CA GLN A 51 22.44 -27.15 -13.26
C GLN A 51 22.52 -26.16 -14.41
N SER A 52 23.52 -26.29 -15.29
CA SER A 52 23.69 -25.45 -16.48
C SER A 52 22.49 -25.46 -17.44
N ASP A 53 21.78 -26.59 -17.56
CA ASP A 53 20.55 -26.65 -18.37
C ASP A 53 19.42 -25.83 -17.72
N ALA A 54 19.34 -25.82 -16.38
CA ALA A 54 18.39 -24.98 -15.65
C ALA A 54 18.76 -23.49 -15.66
N THR A 55 20.05 -23.14 -15.56
CA THR A 55 20.50 -21.74 -15.59
C THR A 55 20.38 -21.12 -16.98
N ASN A 56 20.63 -21.89 -18.03
CA ASN A 56 20.62 -21.42 -19.42
C ASN A 56 19.25 -21.57 -20.11
N GLY A 57 18.21 -21.99 -19.39
CA GLY A 57 16.84 -22.11 -19.92
C GLY A 57 16.59 -23.32 -20.81
N HIS A 58 17.48 -24.33 -20.83
CA HIS A 58 17.31 -25.58 -21.56
C HIS A 58 16.40 -26.57 -20.80
N TYR A 59 15.20 -26.12 -20.42
CA TYR A 59 14.30 -26.88 -19.54
C TYR A 59 13.83 -28.22 -20.11
N ASN A 60 13.77 -28.33 -21.44
CA ASN A 60 13.47 -29.58 -22.14
C ASN A 60 14.49 -30.70 -21.90
N ARG A 61 15.68 -30.38 -21.38
CA ARG A 61 16.71 -31.35 -20.99
C ARG A 61 16.58 -31.81 -19.54
N LEU A 62 15.70 -31.19 -18.76
CA LEU A 62 15.44 -31.55 -17.37
C LEU A 62 14.39 -32.67 -17.31
N GLN A 63 14.79 -33.83 -16.81
CA GLN A 63 13.94 -35.00 -16.60
C GLN A 63 13.38 -35.01 -15.19
N ASN A 64 12.73 -33.92 -14.80
CA ASN A 64 12.12 -33.75 -13.49
C ASN A 64 10.62 -34.04 -13.57
N SER A 65 10.16 -34.96 -12.74
CA SER A 65 8.75 -35.34 -12.70
C SER A 65 8.36 -35.92 -11.35
N GLY A 66 7.07 -35.82 -11.01
CA GLY A 66 6.49 -36.48 -9.85
C GLY A 66 5.75 -35.54 -8.94
N GLN A 67 5.52 -35.97 -7.70
CA GLN A 67 4.68 -35.30 -6.72
C GLN A 67 5.38 -35.16 -5.37
N LEU A 68 5.01 -34.10 -4.65
CA LEU A 68 5.39 -33.84 -3.27
C LEU A 68 4.13 -33.40 -2.54
N SER A 69 3.81 -34.06 -1.43
CA SER A 69 2.75 -33.62 -0.53
C SER A 69 3.36 -33.25 0.81
N ILE A 70 2.93 -32.15 1.40
CA ILE A 70 3.39 -31.67 2.69
C ILE A 70 2.21 -31.45 3.61
N GLY A 71 2.41 -31.61 4.91
CA GLY A 71 1.37 -31.36 5.90
C GLY A 71 1.93 -31.15 7.29
N ASN A 72 1.27 -30.26 8.04
CA ASN A 72 1.65 -29.89 9.41
C ASN A 72 3.12 -29.48 9.52
N ILE A 73 3.54 -28.55 8.64
CA ILE A 73 4.88 -27.97 8.72
C ILE A 73 4.81 -26.64 9.47
N GLN A 74 5.73 -26.43 10.41
CA GLN A 74 5.92 -25.13 11.05
C GLN A 74 7.24 -24.51 10.57
N VAL A 75 7.20 -23.24 10.17
CA VAL A 75 8.35 -22.49 9.68
C VAL A 75 8.51 -21.21 10.50
N GLN A 76 9.62 -21.09 11.23
CA GLN A 76 10.03 -19.82 11.82
C GLN A 76 10.92 -19.05 10.82
N SER A 77 10.78 -17.73 10.69
CA SER A 77 11.63 -16.91 9.81
C SER A 77 11.97 -15.60 10.51
N ASP A 78 13.17 -15.06 10.28
CA ASP A 78 13.57 -13.75 10.81
C ASP A 78 12.82 -12.57 10.16
N MET A 79 12.16 -12.80 9.01
CA MET A 79 11.38 -11.77 8.31
C MET A 79 9.97 -11.56 8.88
N LEU A 80 9.47 -12.52 9.67
CA LEU A 80 8.13 -12.49 10.21
C LEU A 80 8.16 -12.68 11.73
N PRO A 81 7.39 -11.89 12.48
CA PRO A 81 7.41 -11.95 13.95
C PRO A 81 6.82 -13.25 14.53
N GLN A 82 6.07 -14.02 13.75
CA GLN A 82 5.37 -15.23 14.19
C GLN A 82 5.73 -16.43 13.30
N PRO A 83 5.60 -17.66 13.82
CA PRO A 83 5.78 -18.85 13.00
C PRO A 83 4.66 -18.98 11.96
N ILE A 84 5.03 -19.44 10.77
CA ILE A 84 4.12 -19.82 9.70
C ILE A 84 3.73 -21.29 9.89
N ALA A 85 2.43 -21.58 9.92
CA ALA A 85 1.91 -22.93 9.97
C ALA A 85 1.40 -23.35 8.58
N ILE A 86 2.15 -24.20 7.89
CA ILE A 86 1.73 -24.84 6.66
C ILE A 86 0.87 -26.05 7.03
N ARG A 87 -0.44 -25.95 6.78
CA ARG A 87 -1.38 -27.03 7.09
C ARG A 87 -1.28 -28.17 6.09
N SER A 88 -1.22 -27.84 4.81
CA SER A 88 -1.15 -28.84 3.72
C SER A 88 -0.70 -28.22 2.41
N GLY A 89 -0.03 -29.00 1.56
CA GLY A 89 0.26 -28.60 0.18
C GLY A 89 0.51 -29.80 -0.71
N ASN A 90 -0.03 -29.78 -1.93
CA ASN A 90 0.26 -30.78 -2.96
C ASN A 90 0.94 -30.10 -4.14
N PHE A 91 2.10 -30.63 -4.51
CA PHE A 91 2.96 -30.11 -5.56
C PHE A 91 3.21 -31.17 -6.61
N SER A 92 3.22 -30.76 -7.87
CA SER A 92 3.61 -31.60 -9.01
C SER A 92 4.77 -30.95 -9.74
N PHE A 93 5.78 -31.74 -10.09
CA PHE A 93 6.95 -31.29 -10.84
C PHE A 93 6.84 -31.74 -12.29
N TYR A 94 7.19 -30.84 -13.20
CA TYR A 94 7.42 -31.16 -14.60
C TYR A 94 8.51 -30.24 -15.15
N GLN A 95 9.65 -30.81 -15.51
CA GLN A 95 10.84 -30.08 -15.95
C GLN A 95 11.31 -29.04 -14.90
N GLU A 96 11.16 -27.76 -15.18
CA GLU A 96 11.53 -26.67 -14.25
C GLU A 96 10.34 -26.17 -13.41
N LYS A 97 9.12 -26.53 -13.78
CA LYS A 97 7.89 -26.01 -13.18
C LYS A 97 7.42 -26.89 -12.02
N MET A 98 7.10 -26.26 -10.89
CA MET A 98 6.42 -26.87 -9.74
C MET A 98 5.03 -26.26 -9.62
N ASN A 99 3.98 -27.00 -9.99
CA ASN A 99 2.60 -26.55 -9.82
C ASN A 99 2.06 -26.97 -8.44
N PHE A 100 1.10 -26.21 -7.92
CA PHE A 100 0.36 -26.54 -6.71
C PHE A 100 -1.06 -26.01 -6.79
N ASP A 101 -2.04 -26.88 -6.59
CA ASP A 101 -3.47 -26.52 -6.71
C ASP A 101 -4.09 -26.08 -5.39
N LYS A 102 -3.48 -26.49 -4.28
CA LYS A 102 -3.96 -26.17 -2.93
C LYS A 102 -2.81 -26.20 -1.94
N PHE A 103 -2.34 -25.02 -1.57
CA PHE A 103 -1.36 -24.79 -0.51
C PHE A 103 -2.01 -23.94 0.59
N LEU A 104 -2.22 -24.55 1.76
CA LEU A 104 -2.92 -23.94 2.88
C LEU A 104 -1.92 -23.52 3.95
N VAL A 105 -1.93 -22.22 4.25
CA VAL A 105 -1.05 -21.57 5.21
C VAL A 105 -1.90 -20.84 6.24
N ALA A 106 -1.51 -20.97 7.50
CA ALA A 106 -2.00 -20.15 8.60
C ALA A 106 -0.84 -19.35 9.17
N TYR A 107 -1.06 -18.06 9.40
CA TYR A 107 -0.07 -17.16 9.97
C TYR A 107 -0.77 -16.17 10.90
N ALA A 108 -0.40 -16.17 12.19
CA ALA A 108 -1.16 -15.47 13.23
C ALA A 108 -2.66 -15.77 13.13
N LYS A 109 -3.52 -14.77 12.87
CA LYS A 109 -4.98 -14.93 12.73
C LYS A 109 -5.43 -15.04 11.27
N ASN A 110 -4.50 -15.22 10.33
CA ASN A 110 -4.73 -15.20 8.89
C ASN A 110 -4.74 -16.62 8.34
N ASP A 111 -5.84 -17.02 7.70
CA ASP A 111 -5.93 -18.25 6.92
C ASP A 111 -5.80 -17.92 5.44
N ILE A 112 -4.83 -18.53 4.77
CA ILE A 112 -4.46 -18.23 3.38
C ILE A 112 -4.45 -19.53 2.57
N SER A 113 -5.17 -19.52 1.44
CA SER A 113 -5.10 -20.57 0.42
C SER A 113 -4.38 -20.03 -0.80
N ILE A 114 -3.39 -20.77 -1.29
CA ILE A 114 -2.58 -20.39 -2.44
C ILE A 114 -2.66 -21.51 -3.48
N LYS A 115 -2.79 -21.13 -4.75
CA LYS A 115 -2.63 -22.03 -5.89
C LYS A 115 -1.81 -21.35 -6.98
N GLY A 116 -1.11 -22.11 -7.81
CA GLY A 116 -0.32 -21.56 -8.89
C GLY A 116 0.89 -22.41 -9.21
N TYR A 117 1.98 -21.75 -9.57
CA TYR A 117 3.23 -22.44 -9.86
C TYR A 117 4.45 -21.62 -9.48
N LEU A 118 5.50 -22.34 -9.14
CA LEU A 118 6.86 -21.84 -8.98
C LEU A 118 7.71 -22.35 -10.13
N ASN A 119 8.76 -21.59 -10.42
CA ASN A 119 9.73 -21.91 -11.43
C ASN A 119 11.11 -21.31 -11.03
N ASN A 120 12.17 -21.59 -11.78
CA ASN A 120 13.55 -21.22 -11.40
C ASN A 120 14.06 -21.83 -10.06
N ILE A 121 13.47 -22.94 -9.58
CA ILE A 121 13.75 -23.52 -8.25
C ILE A 121 15.20 -24.00 -8.10
N ILE A 122 15.75 -24.65 -9.14
CA ILE A 122 17.12 -25.18 -9.13
C ILE A 122 18.12 -24.01 -9.01
N ASN A 123 17.91 -22.96 -9.78
CA ASN A 123 18.79 -21.80 -9.76
C ASN A 123 18.69 -21.09 -8.40
N TYR A 124 17.47 -20.92 -7.87
CA TYR A 124 17.25 -20.36 -6.53
C TYR A 124 17.94 -21.17 -5.43
N ALA A 125 17.94 -22.50 -5.52
CA ALA A 125 18.56 -23.38 -4.53
C ALA A 125 20.09 -23.47 -4.66
N THR A 126 20.65 -23.22 -5.84
CA THR A 126 22.08 -23.42 -6.14
C THR A 126 22.87 -22.11 -6.33
N SER A 127 22.19 -20.97 -6.45
CA SER A 127 22.78 -19.64 -6.60
C SER A 127 22.23 -18.69 -5.54
N SER A 128 23.12 -17.98 -4.85
CA SER A 128 22.76 -17.02 -3.80
C SER A 128 22.03 -15.77 -4.31
N GLN A 129 22.01 -15.52 -5.62
CA GLN A 129 21.47 -14.29 -6.21
C GLN A 129 20.28 -14.54 -7.17
N ALA A 130 19.96 -15.79 -7.48
CA ALA A 130 18.89 -16.09 -8.43
C ALA A 130 17.52 -15.98 -7.74
N PRO A 131 16.57 -15.15 -8.22
CA PRO A 131 15.27 -15.00 -7.57
C PRO A 131 14.37 -16.21 -7.84
N LEU A 132 13.57 -16.59 -6.84
CA LEU A 132 12.50 -17.55 -7.04
C LEU A 132 11.37 -16.87 -7.83
N LYS A 133 10.95 -17.52 -8.91
CA LYS A 133 9.95 -16.98 -9.83
C LYS A 133 8.65 -17.77 -9.71
N GLY A 134 7.52 -17.12 -10.01
CA GLY A 134 6.23 -17.81 -9.97
C GLY A 134 5.01 -16.92 -10.19
N GLN A 135 3.86 -17.58 -10.32
CA GLN A 135 2.56 -16.93 -10.41
C GLN A 135 1.54 -17.66 -9.55
N PHE A 136 0.85 -16.90 -8.69
CA PHE A 136 -0.05 -17.42 -7.68
C PHE A 136 -1.42 -16.74 -7.74
N THR A 137 -2.44 -17.46 -7.28
CA THR A 137 -3.68 -16.88 -6.76
C THR A 137 -3.68 -17.09 -5.25
N LEU A 138 -3.78 -16.00 -4.51
CA LEU A 138 -3.93 -16.00 -3.05
C LEU A 138 -5.40 -15.74 -2.72
N SER A 139 -5.99 -16.57 -1.88
CA SER A 139 -7.37 -16.44 -1.43
C SER A 139 -7.47 -16.47 0.09
N SER A 140 -8.23 -15.53 0.67
CA SER A 140 -8.46 -15.49 2.11
C SER A 140 -9.82 -14.87 2.46
N LYS A 141 -10.42 -15.34 3.56
CA LYS A 141 -11.61 -14.70 4.13
C LYS A 141 -11.26 -13.37 4.81
N LYS A 142 -10.12 -13.32 5.49
CA LYS A 142 -9.66 -12.14 6.20
C LYS A 142 -8.15 -12.12 6.29
N ILE A 143 -7.56 -10.96 6.00
CA ILE A 143 -6.17 -10.65 6.27
C ILE A 143 -6.10 -9.46 7.22
N ASN A 144 -5.27 -9.56 8.26
CA ASN A 144 -4.87 -8.44 9.09
C ASN A 144 -3.43 -8.08 8.72
N VAL A 145 -3.23 -6.94 8.06
CA VAL A 145 -1.89 -6.48 7.64
C VAL A 145 -1.00 -6.20 8.85
N ASP A 146 -1.61 -5.78 9.96
CA ASP A 146 -0.89 -5.44 11.19
C ASP A 146 -0.13 -6.66 11.76
N ASP A 147 -0.57 -7.89 11.48
CA ASP A 147 0.11 -9.13 11.91
C ASP A 147 1.44 -9.38 11.17
N PHE A 148 1.68 -8.71 10.04
CA PHE A 148 2.86 -8.85 9.20
C PHE A 148 3.93 -7.78 9.44
N MET A 149 3.68 -6.83 10.35
CA MET A 149 4.66 -5.80 10.69
C MET A 149 5.78 -6.39 11.54
N VAL A 150 7.03 -6.01 11.27
CA VAL A 150 8.24 -6.68 11.82
C VAL A 150 8.35 -6.68 13.35
N PHE A 151 7.72 -5.74 14.04
CA PHE A 151 7.68 -5.70 15.52
C PHE A 151 6.31 -6.08 16.10
N ALA A 152 5.41 -6.66 15.30
CA ALA A 152 4.13 -7.13 15.80
C ALA A 152 4.35 -8.23 16.85
N SER A 153 4.02 -7.96 18.11
CA SER A 153 4.16 -8.94 19.18
C SER A 153 3.03 -9.98 19.13
N PRO A 154 3.31 -11.24 19.50
CA PRO A 154 2.25 -12.20 19.76
C PRO A 154 1.31 -11.65 20.84
N ALA A 155 0.01 -11.87 20.69
CA ALA A 155 -1.00 -11.39 21.65
C ALA A 155 -0.80 -11.92 23.10
N THR A 156 0.13 -12.84 23.32
CA THR A 156 0.46 -13.49 24.59
C THR A 156 1.79 -13.05 25.22
N SER A 157 2.57 -12.14 24.61
CA SER A 157 3.83 -11.65 25.23
C SER A 157 3.60 -10.43 26.13
N THR A 158 4.00 -10.54 27.40
CA THR A 158 3.95 -9.51 28.45
C THR A 158 5.18 -8.59 28.50
N THR A 159 6.13 -8.75 27.58
CA THR A 159 7.30 -7.85 27.46
C THR A 159 6.90 -6.56 26.75
N ALA A 160 7.48 -5.43 27.23
CA ALA A 160 7.17 -4.08 26.77
C ALA A 160 7.12 -4.01 25.24
N SER A 161 5.91 -3.82 24.72
CA SER A 161 5.66 -3.56 23.30
C SER A 161 6.54 -2.39 22.86
N SER A 162 7.30 -2.58 21.77
CA SER A 162 7.97 -1.48 21.10
C SER A 162 6.97 -0.35 20.87
N SER A 163 7.40 0.90 21.03
CA SER A 163 6.56 2.07 20.75
C SER A 163 6.08 2.13 19.28
N GLU A 164 6.72 1.35 18.41
CA GLU A 164 6.41 1.23 16.99
C GLU A 164 6.16 -0.24 16.59
N SER A 165 5.21 -0.48 15.68
CA SER A 165 4.88 -1.82 15.15
C SER A 165 5.81 -2.32 14.04
N GLY A 166 6.62 -1.43 13.49
CA GLY A 166 7.48 -1.64 12.33
C GLY A 166 6.73 -1.61 11.00
N VAL A 167 7.46 -1.81 9.90
CA VAL A 167 6.90 -1.94 8.55
C VAL A 167 6.80 -3.41 8.10
N VAL A 168 6.03 -3.68 7.05
CA VAL A 168 5.97 -5.02 6.44
C VAL A 168 7.19 -5.22 5.54
N LEU A 169 8.05 -6.17 5.89
CA LEU A 169 9.22 -6.49 5.07
C LEU A 169 8.83 -7.34 3.85
N LEU A 170 9.58 -7.17 2.76
CA LEU A 170 9.39 -7.94 1.52
C LEU A 170 10.70 -8.67 1.17
N PRO A 171 10.61 -9.94 0.78
CA PRO A 171 11.78 -10.72 0.40
C PRO A 171 12.43 -10.14 -0.88
N LYS A 172 13.76 -10.03 -0.87
CA LYS A 172 14.55 -9.50 -1.99
C LYS A 172 14.82 -10.53 -3.09
N ASN A 173 14.60 -11.79 -2.80
CA ASN A 173 14.92 -12.93 -3.65
C ASN A 173 13.68 -13.57 -4.30
N LEU A 174 12.58 -12.82 -4.42
CA LEU A 174 11.39 -13.23 -5.15
C LEU A 174 11.17 -12.35 -6.38
N ASP A 175 10.65 -12.93 -7.46
CA ASP A 175 10.06 -12.27 -8.62
C ASP A 175 8.76 -13.00 -8.97
N ILE A 176 7.68 -12.61 -8.28
CA ILE A 176 6.40 -13.33 -8.29
C ILE A 176 5.23 -12.42 -8.66
N GLN A 177 4.25 -12.99 -9.35
CA GLN A 177 2.97 -12.36 -9.63
C GLN A 177 1.87 -13.01 -8.78
N VAL A 178 1.09 -12.22 -8.05
CA VAL A 178 0.04 -12.70 -7.15
C VAL A 178 -1.29 -12.06 -7.50
N LEU A 179 -2.28 -12.86 -7.89
CA LEU A 179 -3.67 -12.44 -7.90
C LEU A 179 -4.23 -12.59 -6.47
N GLY A 180 -4.38 -11.48 -5.76
CA GLY A 180 -4.96 -11.46 -4.43
C GLY A 180 -6.49 -11.39 -4.48
N LEU A 181 -7.17 -12.33 -3.79
CA LEU A 181 -8.62 -12.42 -3.65
C LEU A 181 -8.95 -12.49 -2.15
N VAL A 182 -9.31 -11.36 -1.53
CA VAL A 182 -9.49 -11.29 -0.08
C VAL A 182 -10.80 -10.59 0.27
N ASN A 183 -11.67 -11.27 1.02
CA ASN A 183 -13.00 -10.70 1.33
C ASN A 183 -12.91 -9.50 2.29
N ALA A 184 -11.98 -9.53 3.24
CA ALA A 184 -11.76 -8.44 4.18
C ALA A 184 -10.27 -8.27 4.51
N ILE A 185 -9.76 -7.05 4.39
CA ILE A 185 -8.42 -6.67 4.83
C ILE A 185 -8.56 -5.62 5.93
N ALA A 186 -8.05 -5.93 7.11
CA ALA A 186 -7.88 -4.99 8.21
C ALA A 186 -6.48 -4.39 8.15
N TYR A 187 -6.40 -3.07 8.27
CA TYR A 187 -5.13 -2.33 8.31
C TYR A 187 -5.34 -0.99 9.01
N ASN A 188 -4.61 -0.71 10.09
CA ASN A 188 -4.65 0.60 10.76
C ASN A 188 -6.09 1.13 11.01
N LYS A 189 -6.97 0.27 11.54
CA LYS A 189 -8.41 0.52 11.79
C LYS A 189 -9.28 0.70 10.54
N MET A 190 -8.71 0.68 9.34
CA MET A 190 -9.45 0.63 8.10
C MET A 190 -9.89 -0.80 7.80
N ASN A 191 -11.05 -0.92 7.17
CA ASN A 191 -11.59 -2.18 6.70
C ASN A 191 -11.82 -2.09 5.20
N ILE A 192 -10.98 -2.79 4.44
CA ILE A 192 -11.07 -2.91 3.00
C ILE A 192 -11.82 -4.20 2.70
N LYS A 193 -12.86 -4.14 1.88
CA LYS A 193 -13.69 -5.30 1.52
C LYS A 193 -13.51 -5.67 0.06
N ASP A 194 -13.76 -6.94 -0.24
CA ASP A 194 -13.81 -7.50 -1.58
C ASP A 194 -12.59 -7.13 -2.43
N PHE A 195 -11.40 -7.24 -1.81
CA PHE A 195 -10.15 -6.91 -2.47
C PHE A 195 -9.84 -7.92 -3.57
N LYS A 196 -9.72 -7.40 -4.80
CA LYS A 196 -9.24 -8.15 -5.96
C LYS A 196 -8.13 -7.40 -6.67
N GLY A 197 -6.99 -8.07 -6.85
CA GLY A 197 -6.25 -7.95 -8.10
C GLY A 197 -4.77 -8.32 -8.03
N ASP A 198 -4.03 -7.84 -9.03
CA ASP A 198 -2.67 -8.22 -9.38
C ASP A 198 -1.54 -7.49 -8.62
N LEU A 199 -0.74 -8.23 -7.86
CA LEU A 199 0.45 -7.75 -7.15
C LEU A 199 1.69 -8.35 -7.79
N GLN A 200 2.67 -7.54 -8.13
CA GLN A 200 4.02 -8.00 -8.47
C GLN A 200 4.91 -7.79 -7.24
N ILE A 201 5.63 -8.82 -6.80
CA ILE A 201 6.66 -8.69 -5.76
C ILE A 201 7.99 -9.05 -6.40
N LYS A 202 8.89 -8.06 -6.45
CA LYS A 202 10.19 -8.19 -7.10
C LYS A 202 11.24 -7.35 -6.38
N ASP A 203 12.40 -7.93 -6.07
CA ASP A 203 13.56 -7.22 -5.51
C ASP A 203 13.22 -6.41 -4.23
N GLY A 204 12.36 -6.97 -3.37
CA GLY A 204 11.88 -6.33 -2.14
C GLY A 204 10.94 -5.15 -2.37
N LYS A 205 10.35 -5.01 -3.56
CA LYS A 205 9.32 -4.03 -3.91
C LYS A 205 8.02 -4.74 -4.26
N MET A 206 6.90 -4.16 -3.86
CA MET A 206 5.57 -4.57 -4.29
C MET A 206 5.00 -3.52 -5.25
N ILE A 207 4.42 -3.96 -6.36
CA ILE A 207 3.66 -3.12 -7.29
C ILE A 207 2.25 -3.67 -7.39
N LEU A 208 1.28 -2.77 -7.28
CA LEU A 208 -0.14 -3.02 -7.29
C LEU A 208 -0.70 -2.49 -8.62
N HIS A 209 -1.21 -3.39 -9.47
CA HIS A 209 -1.83 -3.01 -10.74
C HIS A 209 -3.34 -3.24 -10.71
N LYS A 210 -4.12 -2.22 -11.08
CA LYS A 210 -5.57 -2.27 -11.36
C LYS A 210 -6.38 -3.05 -10.33
N LYS A 211 -6.85 -2.36 -9.29
CA LYS A 211 -7.63 -2.99 -8.22
C LYS A 211 -9.06 -2.54 -8.20
N ASN A 212 -9.92 -3.44 -7.77
CA ASN A 212 -11.26 -3.11 -7.33
C ASN A 212 -11.37 -3.61 -5.89
N PHE A 213 -11.64 -2.70 -4.97
CA PHE A 213 -11.99 -3.01 -3.60
C PHE A 213 -13.00 -1.98 -3.09
N GLU A 214 -13.69 -2.32 -2.01
CA GLU A 214 -14.52 -1.38 -1.28
C GLU A 214 -13.80 -0.88 -0.03
N LEU A 215 -13.71 0.44 0.14
CA LEU A 215 -13.25 1.06 1.38
C LEU A 215 -14.22 2.19 1.71
N ALA A 216 -14.78 2.25 2.92
CA ALA A 216 -15.75 3.29 3.28
C ALA A 216 -16.95 3.43 2.32
N GLY A 217 -17.39 2.31 1.71
CA GLY A 217 -18.46 2.31 0.70
C GLY A 217 -18.05 2.81 -0.69
N LEU A 218 -16.77 3.13 -0.86
CA LEU A 218 -16.16 3.59 -2.11
C LEU A 218 -15.75 2.39 -2.93
N LYS A 219 -16.12 2.30 -4.20
CA LYS A 219 -15.42 1.43 -5.15
C LYS A 219 -14.19 2.18 -5.64
N VAL A 220 -13.01 1.64 -5.34
CA VAL A 220 -11.75 2.32 -5.59
C VAL A 220 -10.99 1.59 -6.70
N ASP A 221 -10.57 2.33 -7.73
CA ASP A 221 -9.51 1.92 -8.65
C ASP A 221 -8.19 2.52 -8.18
N MET A 222 -7.19 1.66 -7.98
CA MET A 222 -5.90 2.05 -7.43
C MET A 222 -4.77 1.30 -8.13
N ASN A 223 -3.73 2.05 -8.47
CA ASN A 223 -2.40 1.51 -8.72
C ASN A 223 -1.47 2.02 -7.62
N GLY A 224 -0.43 1.28 -7.30
CA GLY A 224 0.55 1.78 -6.34
C GLY A 224 1.79 0.92 -6.23
N SER A 225 2.73 1.39 -5.43
CA SER A 225 3.93 0.66 -5.08
C SER A 225 4.27 0.86 -3.61
N TYR A 226 4.95 -0.13 -3.05
CA TYR A 226 5.40 -0.13 -1.68
C TYR A 226 6.78 -0.78 -1.62
N ARG A 227 7.70 -0.17 -0.88
CA ARG A 227 9.05 -0.70 -0.69
C ARG A 227 9.52 -0.43 0.75
N PRO A 228 9.73 -1.47 1.57
CA PRO A 228 10.43 -1.29 2.84
C PRO A 228 11.86 -0.86 2.56
N LEU A 229 12.30 0.21 3.22
CA LEU A 229 13.68 0.71 3.16
C LEU A 229 14.50 0.09 4.30
N ASN A 230 13.89 0.00 5.48
CA ASN A 230 14.42 -0.65 6.67
C ASN A 230 13.23 -1.07 7.58
N PRO A 231 13.45 -1.75 8.72
CA PRO A 231 12.38 -2.20 9.62
C PRO A 231 11.42 -1.10 10.15
N ARG A 232 11.78 0.19 10.04
CA ARG A 232 11.03 1.35 10.56
C ARG A 232 10.62 2.36 9.50
N ARG A 233 10.97 2.14 8.23
CA ARG A 233 10.69 3.08 7.12
C ARG A 233 10.36 2.32 5.85
N ALA A 234 9.34 2.79 5.15
CA ALA A 234 9.00 2.33 3.82
C ALA A 234 8.66 3.52 2.92
N SER A 235 8.89 3.39 1.62
CA SER A 235 8.33 4.32 0.64
C SER A 235 7.07 3.75 0.00
N PHE A 236 6.17 4.64 -0.38
CA PHE A 236 4.97 4.29 -1.11
C PHE A 236 4.68 5.32 -2.20
N ASP A 237 3.95 4.88 -3.22
CA ASP A 237 3.33 5.72 -4.23
C ASP A 237 1.98 5.08 -4.60
N TYR A 238 0.97 5.87 -4.87
CA TYR A 238 -0.27 5.39 -5.45
C TYR A 238 -0.98 6.43 -6.30
N ALA A 239 -1.68 5.93 -7.32
CA ALA A 239 -2.68 6.67 -8.07
C ALA A 239 -4.04 6.09 -7.73
N VAL A 240 -4.96 6.93 -7.26
CA VAL A 240 -6.31 6.54 -6.85
C VAL A 240 -7.35 7.30 -7.66
N LYS A 241 -8.34 6.57 -8.14
CA LYS A 241 -9.55 7.13 -8.74
C LYS A 241 -10.79 6.57 -8.05
N ALA A 242 -11.67 7.46 -7.65
CA ALA A 242 -12.94 7.11 -7.01
C ALA A 242 -14.04 8.06 -7.49
N ASP A 243 -15.11 7.50 -8.04
CA ASP A 243 -16.21 8.28 -8.61
C ASP A 243 -17.43 8.29 -7.68
N SER A 244 -18.06 9.46 -7.58
CA SER A 244 -19.35 9.72 -6.91
C SER A 244 -19.53 9.10 -5.52
N PHE A 245 -18.70 9.51 -4.57
CA PHE A 245 -18.74 8.98 -3.21
C PHE A 245 -19.12 9.97 -2.11
N ASP A 246 -19.67 9.43 -1.01
CA ASP A 246 -20.06 10.21 0.16
C ASP A 246 -18.84 10.72 0.94
N ILE A 247 -18.67 12.04 0.96
CA ILE A 247 -17.53 12.70 1.61
C ILE A 247 -17.55 12.54 3.14
N GLN A 248 -18.72 12.44 3.77
CA GLN A 248 -18.86 12.28 5.22
C GLN A 248 -18.46 10.89 5.66
N ARG A 249 -18.86 9.87 4.88
CA ARG A 249 -18.45 8.50 5.13
C ARG A 249 -16.93 8.35 5.00
N ALA A 250 -16.35 8.89 3.93
CA ALA A 250 -14.90 8.94 3.75
C ALA A 250 -14.18 9.64 4.93
N TYR A 251 -14.69 10.78 5.39
CA TYR A 251 -14.15 11.51 6.55
C TYR A 251 -14.19 10.70 7.86
N LYS A 252 -15.22 9.88 8.06
CA LYS A 252 -15.33 9.06 9.28
C LYS A 252 -14.43 7.82 9.22
N GLU A 253 -14.44 7.13 8.08
CA GLU A 253 -13.84 5.80 7.95
C GLU A 253 -12.39 5.79 7.43
N ILE A 254 -11.91 6.89 6.83
CA ILE A 254 -10.55 6.99 6.28
C ILE A 254 -9.75 8.04 7.06
N PRO A 255 -8.88 7.64 8.00
CA PRO A 255 -8.11 8.57 8.83
C PRO A 255 -7.29 9.58 8.04
N LEU A 256 -6.57 9.12 7.00
CA LEU A 256 -5.75 9.98 6.16
C LEU A 256 -6.58 11.07 5.45
N PHE A 257 -7.77 10.71 4.94
CA PHE A 257 -8.67 11.68 4.33
C PHE A 257 -9.16 12.73 5.34
N ARG A 258 -9.46 12.32 6.57
CA ARG A 258 -9.85 13.22 7.65
C ARG A 258 -8.75 14.18 8.05
N GLU A 259 -7.51 13.71 8.10
CA GLU A 259 -6.33 14.52 8.44
C GLU A 259 -6.06 15.54 7.34
N MET A 260 -5.93 15.09 6.08
CA MET A 260 -5.61 15.96 4.94
C MET A 260 -6.74 16.93 4.58
N VAL A 261 -8.00 16.56 4.82
CA VAL A 261 -9.19 17.34 4.45
C VAL A 261 -10.05 17.62 5.68
N SER A 262 -9.44 18.14 6.75
CA SER A 262 -10.11 18.45 8.02
C SER A 262 -11.37 19.34 7.86
N SER A 263 -11.35 20.24 6.87
CA SER A 263 -12.49 21.09 6.51
C SER A 263 -13.72 20.33 6.00
N ALA A 264 -13.59 19.08 5.55
CA ALA A 264 -14.70 18.27 5.07
C ALA A 264 -15.69 17.86 6.18
N LYS A 265 -15.35 18.07 7.46
CA LYS A 265 -16.19 17.75 8.63
C LYS A 265 -17.66 18.20 8.50
N ASN A 266 -17.90 19.35 7.85
CA ASN A 266 -19.25 19.94 7.70
C ASN A 266 -19.72 19.99 6.23
N ALA A 267 -19.05 19.28 5.32
CA ALA A 267 -19.44 19.13 3.93
C ALA A 267 -20.25 17.85 3.75
N TYR A 268 -21.38 17.91 3.05
CA TYR A 268 -22.27 16.76 2.85
C TYR A 268 -22.57 16.58 1.36
N GLY A 269 -22.51 15.33 0.88
CA GLY A 269 -22.87 14.98 -0.48
C GLY A 269 -21.79 14.17 -1.20
N LEU A 270 -21.83 14.21 -2.52
CA LEU A 270 -21.02 13.34 -3.38
C LEU A 270 -19.80 14.08 -3.95
N VAL A 271 -18.65 13.43 -3.91
CA VAL A 271 -17.40 13.88 -4.52
C VAL A 271 -16.80 12.83 -5.45
N SER A 272 -15.81 13.20 -6.24
CA SER A 272 -14.96 12.26 -6.98
C SER A 272 -13.51 12.68 -6.82
N LEU A 273 -12.61 11.71 -6.86
CA LEU A 273 -11.18 11.88 -6.61
C LEU A 273 -10.43 11.26 -7.77
N ASP A 274 -9.44 11.98 -8.29
CA ASP A 274 -8.41 11.46 -9.19
C ASP A 274 -7.11 12.09 -8.72
N TYR A 275 -6.28 11.30 -8.03
CA TYR A 275 -5.15 11.84 -7.29
C TYR A 275 -3.97 10.86 -7.25
N LYS A 276 -2.75 11.40 -7.33
CA LYS A 276 -1.50 10.68 -7.12
C LYS A 276 -0.85 11.15 -5.83
N LEU A 277 -0.42 10.22 -4.99
CA LEU A 277 0.23 10.50 -3.71
C LEU A 277 1.41 9.56 -3.52
N GLY A 278 2.53 10.10 -3.07
CA GLY A 278 3.69 9.35 -2.65
C GLY A 278 4.32 9.96 -1.41
N GLY A 279 5.20 9.18 -0.77
CA GLY A 279 5.93 9.63 0.41
C GLY A 279 6.56 8.48 1.18
N LEU A 280 6.86 8.74 2.44
CA LEU A 280 7.43 7.79 3.40
C LEU A 280 6.38 7.37 4.43
N LEU A 281 6.50 6.13 4.90
CA LEU A 281 5.84 5.60 6.08
C LEU A 281 6.85 5.47 7.22
N ASN A 282 6.42 5.80 8.43
CA ASN A 282 7.20 5.61 9.65
C ASN A 282 7.06 4.18 10.20
N GLY A 283 7.63 3.95 11.39
CA GLY A 283 7.59 2.64 12.06
C GLY A 283 6.19 2.23 12.53
N ASN A 284 5.18 3.08 12.40
CA ASN A 284 3.77 2.73 12.66
C ASN A 284 2.96 2.55 11.36
N MET A 285 3.66 2.45 10.22
CA MET A 285 3.04 2.46 8.90
C MET A 285 2.14 3.69 8.67
N GLN A 286 2.45 4.81 9.33
CA GLN A 286 1.75 6.09 9.15
C GLN A 286 2.55 6.99 8.21
N PRO A 287 1.88 7.79 7.36
CA PRO A 287 2.56 8.74 6.49
C PRO A 287 3.39 9.76 7.27
N VAL A 288 4.65 9.96 6.86
CA VAL A 288 5.49 11.05 7.34
C VAL A 288 5.07 12.31 6.59
N MET A 289 4.26 13.17 7.23
CA MET A 289 3.55 14.28 6.57
C MET A 289 4.45 15.21 5.72
N PRO A 290 5.65 15.64 6.17
CA PRO A 290 6.56 16.42 5.34
C PRO A 290 7.00 15.75 4.03
N SER A 291 7.05 14.40 3.99
CA SER A 291 7.48 13.63 2.82
C SER A 291 6.42 13.48 1.74
N ILE A 292 5.18 13.90 2.04
CA ILE A 292 4.05 13.70 1.15
C ILE A 292 4.18 14.63 -0.05
N VAL A 293 4.13 14.02 -1.23
CA VAL A 293 4.07 14.68 -2.51
C VAL A 293 2.88 14.14 -3.28
N GLY A 294 2.27 14.97 -4.10
CA GLY A 294 1.17 14.51 -4.93
C GLY A 294 0.54 15.59 -5.76
N ASP A 295 -0.35 15.18 -6.65
CA ASP A 295 -1.12 16.08 -7.49
C ASP A 295 -2.40 15.40 -7.95
N GLY A 296 -3.41 16.21 -8.23
CA GLY A 296 -4.67 15.69 -8.75
C GLY A 296 -5.83 16.64 -8.58
N SER A 297 -7.03 16.05 -8.56
CA SER A 297 -8.26 16.79 -8.45
C SER A 297 -9.30 16.13 -7.54
N LEU A 298 -10.02 16.98 -6.82
CA LEU A 298 -11.24 16.63 -6.10
C LEU A 298 -12.41 17.33 -6.79
N THR A 299 -13.37 16.56 -7.28
CA THR A 299 -14.58 17.08 -7.89
C THR A 299 -15.74 17.07 -6.89
N LEU A 300 -16.28 18.24 -6.58
CA LEU A 300 -17.50 18.39 -5.81
C LEU A 300 -18.69 18.20 -6.76
N ASN A 301 -19.25 16.99 -6.83
CA ASN A 301 -20.37 16.69 -7.73
C ASN A 301 -21.63 17.42 -7.29
N GLN A 302 -21.98 17.24 -6.02
CA GLN A 302 -23.08 17.91 -5.36
C GLN A 302 -22.77 17.98 -3.88
N ILE A 303 -22.39 19.17 -3.41
CA ILE A 303 -22.01 19.39 -2.02
C ILE A 303 -22.86 20.49 -1.41
N LYS A 304 -23.39 20.18 -0.22
CA LYS A 304 -24.07 21.11 0.66
C LYS A 304 -23.19 21.37 1.87
N PHE A 305 -22.95 22.64 2.15
CA PHE A 305 -22.25 23.06 3.36
C PHE A 305 -23.29 23.41 4.41
N ARG A 306 -23.26 22.72 5.56
CA ARG A 306 -24.19 22.97 6.68
C ARG A 306 -23.40 23.45 7.88
N GLY A 307 -23.66 24.66 8.37
CA GLY A 307 -22.93 25.21 9.51
C GLY A 307 -21.42 25.35 9.28
N PHE A 308 -21.00 25.51 8.02
CA PHE A 308 -19.59 25.63 7.69
C PHE A 308 -19.06 26.98 8.14
N LYS A 309 -18.27 26.98 9.23
CA LYS A 309 -17.80 28.20 9.93
C LYS A 309 -17.22 29.25 8.99
N LEU A 310 -16.45 28.83 7.98
CA LEU A 310 -15.85 29.74 7.02
C LEU A 310 -16.90 30.48 6.17
N LEU A 311 -17.93 29.78 5.69
CA LEU A 311 -19.02 30.41 4.95
C LEU A 311 -19.87 31.33 5.85
N ASN A 312 -20.04 30.96 7.12
CA ASN A 312 -20.70 31.83 8.10
C ASN A 312 -19.89 33.12 8.33
N GLY A 313 -18.58 33.02 8.51
CA GLY A 313 -17.69 34.18 8.65
C GLY A 313 -17.71 35.08 7.42
N ILE A 314 -17.69 34.50 6.21
CA ILE A 314 -17.81 35.24 4.95
C ILE A 314 -19.18 35.90 4.82
N SER A 315 -20.25 35.19 5.18
CA SER A 315 -21.62 35.72 5.18
C SER A 315 -21.74 36.93 6.10
N GLN A 316 -21.13 36.89 7.28
CA GLN A 316 -21.14 37.98 8.25
C GLN A 316 -20.30 39.17 7.77
N SER A 317 -19.08 38.93 7.28
CA SER A 317 -18.18 40.00 6.83
C SER A 317 -18.66 40.73 5.57
N THR A 318 -19.52 40.08 4.77
CA THR A 318 -20.06 40.65 3.53
C THR A 318 -21.55 41.02 3.62
N SER A 319 -22.19 40.78 4.77
CA SER A 319 -23.64 40.94 4.98
C SER A 319 -24.49 40.19 3.94
N LYS A 320 -24.10 38.97 3.54
CA LYS A 320 -24.78 38.13 2.54
C LYS A 320 -25.26 36.81 3.12
N GLU A 321 -26.42 36.84 3.77
CA GLU A 321 -26.98 35.67 4.49
C GLU A 321 -27.21 34.42 3.63
N LYS A 322 -27.49 34.60 2.33
CA LYS A 322 -27.68 33.50 1.37
C LYS A 322 -26.46 32.57 1.23
N LEU A 323 -25.30 32.93 1.79
CA LEU A 323 -24.07 32.12 1.74
C LEU A 323 -24.00 31.06 2.86
N LYS A 324 -24.82 31.16 3.91
CA LYS A 324 -24.76 30.26 5.10
C LYS A 324 -25.03 28.78 4.75
N ASP A 325 -25.97 28.52 3.84
CA ASP A 325 -26.33 27.18 3.37
C ASP A 325 -25.95 26.98 1.89
N GLY A 326 -24.67 27.22 1.60
CA GLY A 326 -24.13 27.12 0.26
C GLY A 326 -24.27 25.71 -0.33
N GLU A 327 -24.74 25.64 -1.58
CA GLU A 327 -24.68 24.43 -2.40
C GLU A 327 -23.81 24.69 -3.63
N VAL A 328 -22.90 23.77 -3.91
CA VAL A 328 -22.05 23.78 -5.11
C VAL A 328 -22.22 22.48 -5.89
N LYS A 329 -22.17 22.61 -7.21
CA LYS A 329 -22.29 21.48 -8.14
C LYS A 329 -21.19 21.55 -9.20
N LYS A 330 -20.61 20.40 -9.53
CA LYS A 330 -19.60 20.22 -10.58
C LYS A 330 -18.41 21.19 -10.45
N VAL A 331 -17.86 21.31 -9.24
CA VAL A 331 -16.65 22.13 -9.01
C VAL A 331 -15.44 21.23 -8.96
N VAL A 332 -14.51 21.42 -9.90
CA VAL A 332 -13.22 20.70 -9.92
C VAL A 332 -12.19 21.54 -9.18
N ILE A 333 -11.66 21.00 -8.09
CA ILE A 333 -10.59 21.59 -7.30
C ILE A 333 -9.31 20.86 -7.69
N LYS A 334 -8.37 21.56 -8.31
CA LYS A 334 -7.04 21.02 -8.61
C LYS A 334 -6.07 21.44 -7.52
N SER A 335 -5.20 20.52 -7.13
CA SER A 335 -4.14 20.80 -6.17
C SER A 335 -2.89 19.96 -6.43
N HIS A 336 -1.78 20.45 -5.90
CA HIS A 336 -0.56 19.68 -5.72
C HIS A 336 -0.07 19.82 -4.28
N ILE A 337 0.67 18.83 -3.81
CA ILE A 337 1.23 18.76 -2.47
C ILE A 337 2.73 18.63 -2.59
N LYS A 338 3.44 19.46 -1.82
CA LYS A 338 4.89 19.38 -1.66
C LYS A 338 5.24 19.85 -0.26
N ASN A 339 6.18 19.17 0.41
CA ASN A 339 6.67 19.56 1.75
C ASN A 339 5.54 19.80 2.76
N ASN A 340 4.52 18.94 2.80
CA ASN A 340 3.32 19.09 3.63
C ASN A 340 2.39 20.28 3.26
N VAL A 341 2.69 21.05 2.23
CA VAL A 341 1.84 22.16 1.75
C VAL A 341 1.04 21.72 0.54
N MET A 342 -0.29 21.70 0.68
CA MET A 342 -1.23 21.55 -0.43
C MET A 342 -1.53 22.93 -1.04
N THR A 343 -1.10 23.14 -2.28
CA THR A 343 -1.42 24.33 -3.06
C THR A 343 -2.64 24.06 -3.93
N ILE A 344 -3.68 24.84 -3.72
CA ILE A 344 -4.96 24.79 -4.42
C ILE A 344 -4.96 25.82 -5.55
N GLU A 345 -5.16 25.35 -6.77
CA GLU A 345 -5.30 26.21 -7.94
C GLU A 345 -6.58 27.05 -7.89
N ARG A 346 -6.55 28.18 -8.60
CA ARG A 346 -7.69 29.08 -8.72
C ARG A 346 -8.94 28.36 -9.22
N THR A 347 -9.86 28.12 -8.31
CA THR A 347 -11.10 27.41 -8.55
C THR A 347 -12.27 28.38 -8.52
N LYS A 348 -13.08 28.36 -9.58
CA LYS A 348 -14.31 29.17 -9.71
C LYS A 348 -15.52 28.30 -9.38
N MET A 349 -16.48 28.86 -8.65
CA MET A 349 -17.74 28.18 -8.33
C MET A 349 -18.95 29.08 -8.58
N LYS A 350 -20.13 28.47 -8.64
CA LYS A 350 -21.42 29.17 -8.64
C LYS A 350 -22.18 28.72 -7.40
N MET A 351 -22.68 29.68 -6.64
CA MET A 351 -23.39 29.40 -5.39
C MET A 351 -24.40 30.51 -5.12
N MET A 352 -25.69 30.16 -5.06
CA MET A 352 -26.78 31.08 -4.71
C MET A 352 -26.77 32.43 -5.48
N GLY A 353 -26.46 32.40 -6.78
CA GLY A 353 -26.34 33.59 -7.64
C GLY A 353 -25.00 34.31 -7.59
N PHE A 354 -24.15 34.02 -6.60
CA PHE A 354 -22.78 34.54 -6.51
C PHE A 354 -21.81 33.72 -7.36
N ARG A 355 -20.65 34.32 -7.65
CA ARG A 355 -19.52 33.66 -8.33
C ARG A 355 -18.26 33.72 -7.47
N PRO A 356 -18.18 32.92 -6.40
CA PRO A 356 -16.96 32.82 -5.62
C PRO A 356 -15.81 32.26 -6.46
N ARG A 357 -14.59 32.67 -6.12
CA ARG A 357 -13.38 31.94 -6.49
C ARG A 357 -12.44 31.86 -5.31
N PHE A 358 -11.69 30.77 -5.21
CA PHE A 358 -10.68 30.59 -4.17
C PHE A 358 -9.41 29.96 -4.73
N GLU A 359 -8.30 30.20 -4.06
CA GLU A 359 -6.95 29.71 -4.36
C GLU A 359 -6.10 29.79 -3.09
N GLY A 360 -4.97 29.10 -3.03
CA GLY A 360 -3.97 29.31 -1.98
C GLY A 360 -3.45 28.02 -1.37
N GLN A 361 -2.91 28.09 -0.17
CA GLN A 361 -2.16 26.99 0.45
C GLN A 361 -2.85 26.50 1.73
N VAL A 362 -2.81 25.19 1.94
CA VAL A 362 -3.23 24.51 3.15
C VAL A 362 -2.18 23.48 3.53
N THR A 363 -1.61 23.59 4.72
CA THR A 363 -0.72 22.54 5.24
C THR A 363 -1.53 21.31 5.65
N LEU A 364 -0.98 20.10 5.61
CA LEU A 364 -1.75 18.89 5.98
C LEU A 364 -2.09 18.83 7.48
N ASP A 365 -1.42 19.61 8.34
CA ASP A 365 -1.81 19.86 9.74
C ASP A 365 -2.94 20.92 9.88
N GLY A 366 -3.42 21.48 8.77
CA GLY A 366 -4.63 22.29 8.71
C GLY A 366 -4.45 23.79 8.84
N ARG A 367 -3.23 24.33 8.76
CA ARG A 367 -3.01 25.78 8.63
C ARG A 367 -3.31 26.21 7.20
N MET A 368 -4.01 27.32 7.05
CA MET A 368 -4.52 27.81 5.79
C MET A 368 -4.00 29.21 5.53
N ASN A 369 -3.65 29.51 4.28
CA ASN A 369 -3.53 30.84 3.71
C ASN A 369 -4.26 30.82 2.36
N LEU A 370 -5.55 31.21 2.37
CA LEU A 370 -6.42 31.15 1.22
C LEU A 370 -6.81 32.54 0.74
N GLY A 371 -6.74 32.72 -0.58
CA GLY A 371 -7.42 33.78 -1.29
C GLY A 371 -8.86 33.40 -1.56
N PHE A 372 -9.80 34.29 -1.24
CA PHE A 372 -11.20 34.15 -1.62
C PHE A 372 -11.69 35.45 -2.24
N ARG A 373 -12.44 35.37 -3.35
CA ARG A 373 -13.13 36.54 -3.91
C ARG A 373 -14.59 36.21 -4.10
N LEU A 374 -15.46 36.97 -3.44
CA LEU A 374 -16.91 36.88 -3.62
C LEU A 374 -17.34 37.74 -4.80
N GLY A 375 -17.61 37.13 -5.98
CA GLY A 375 -18.20 37.85 -7.11
C GLY A 375 -19.70 38.13 -6.89
N LEU A 376 -20.09 39.40 -6.96
CA LEU A 376 -21.45 39.89 -6.71
C LEU A 376 -22.35 39.81 -7.96
N PRO A 377 -23.66 39.56 -7.80
CA PRO A 377 -24.61 39.63 -8.91
C PRO A 377 -24.78 41.06 -9.48
N PRO A 378 -25.21 41.19 -10.75
CA PRO A 378 -25.26 40.13 -11.75
C PRO A 378 -23.84 39.86 -12.31
N PHE A 379 -23.59 38.61 -12.72
CA PHE A 379 -22.37 38.14 -13.42
C PHE A 379 -21.03 38.10 -12.65
N GLY A 380 -20.90 38.67 -11.44
CA GLY A 380 -19.66 38.55 -10.65
C GLY A 380 -18.53 39.50 -11.05
N ILE A 381 -18.85 40.58 -11.79
CA ILE A 381 -17.87 41.56 -12.28
C ILE A 381 -17.19 42.26 -11.10
N PHE A 382 -18.00 42.86 -10.22
CA PHE A 382 -17.55 43.38 -8.94
C PHE A 382 -17.39 42.21 -7.96
N GLY A 383 -16.35 42.27 -7.13
CA GLY A 383 -16.19 41.25 -6.10
C GLY A 383 -15.31 41.71 -4.96
N ILE A 384 -15.59 41.13 -3.79
CA ILE A 384 -14.94 41.46 -2.52
C ILE A 384 -13.79 40.47 -2.32
N PRO A 385 -12.51 40.90 -2.46
CA PRO A 385 -11.37 40.03 -2.22
C PRO A 385 -11.08 39.95 -0.72
N MET A 386 -10.86 38.73 -0.24
CA MET A 386 -10.59 38.39 1.14
C MET A 386 -9.42 37.42 1.20
N ARG A 387 -8.65 37.53 2.27
CA ARG A 387 -7.64 36.57 2.69
C ARG A 387 -8.13 35.86 3.94
N ILE A 388 -8.00 34.53 3.95
CA ILE A 388 -8.38 33.66 5.06
C ILE A 388 -7.09 33.02 5.58
N THR A 389 -6.73 33.27 6.84
CA THR A 389 -5.55 32.67 7.48
C THR A 389 -5.91 31.94 8.76
N GLY A 390 -5.09 31.00 9.22
CA GLY A 390 -5.32 30.25 10.47
C GLY A 390 -5.82 28.84 10.21
N THR A 391 -6.65 28.28 11.09
CA THR A 391 -7.15 26.90 10.97
C THR A 391 -8.66 26.88 10.71
N PRO A 392 -9.26 25.76 10.24
CA PRO A 392 -10.70 25.67 10.00
C PRO A 392 -11.56 26.04 11.21
N ASP A 393 -11.06 25.80 12.42
CA ASP A 393 -11.75 26.12 13.67
C ASP A 393 -11.47 27.53 14.18
N ASN A 394 -10.32 28.11 13.86
CA ASN A 394 -9.88 29.44 14.30
C ASN A 394 -9.23 30.21 13.14
N PHE A 395 -10.06 30.75 12.24
CA PHE A 395 -9.62 31.49 11.06
C PHE A 395 -9.78 33.01 11.24
N HIS A 396 -8.97 33.76 10.49
CA HIS A 396 -9.01 35.21 10.42
C HIS A 396 -9.34 35.65 9.00
N LEU A 397 -10.28 36.59 8.87
CA LEU A 397 -10.66 37.20 7.59
C LEU A 397 -10.08 38.60 7.50
N LYS A 398 -9.32 38.87 6.44
CA LYS A 398 -8.83 40.23 6.11
C LYS A 398 -9.24 40.58 4.69
N MET A 399 -9.64 41.84 4.45
CA MET A 399 -9.89 42.33 3.10
C MET A 399 -8.56 42.48 2.36
N GLY A 400 -8.48 42.00 1.12
CA GLY A 400 -7.24 42.10 0.33
C GLY A 400 -7.07 40.97 -0.68
N LYS A 401 -6.08 41.14 -1.57
CA LYS A 401 -5.68 40.11 -2.53
C LYS A 401 -4.84 39.03 -1.81
N TYR A 402 -4.92 37.82 -2.33
CA TYR A 402 -4.05 36.72 -1.92
C TYR A 402 -2.59 37.04 -2.23
N LYS A 403 -1.72 36.65 -1.31
CA LYS A 403 -0.27 36.60 -1.48
C LYS A 403 0.19 35.25 -0.94
N GLU A 404 1.00 34.56 -1.73
CA GLU A 404 1.63 33.30 -1.34
C GLU A 404 2.57 33.53 -0.16
N GLU A 405 2.60 32.59 0.78
CA GLU A 405 3.47 32.61 1.95
C GLU A 405 4.24 31.28 2.00
N ASP A 406 5.41 31.30 2.64
CA ASP A 406 6.17 30.08 2.90
C ASP A 406 5.55 29.37 4.10
N LEU A 407 5.06 28.14 3.89
CA LEU A 407 4.37 27.32 4.89
C LEU A 407 5.06 25.97 5.11
N ASP A 408 6.26 25.80 4.57
CA ASP A 408 6.99 24.54 4.61
C ASP A 408 7.29 24.11 6.06
N MET A 409 7.18 22.80 6.31
CA MET A 409 7.64 22.21 7.57
C MET A 409 9.02 21.59 7.37
N GLU A 410 9.90 21.77 8.35
CA GLU A 410 11.19 21.10 8.38
C GLU A 410 11.01 19.60 8.65
N MET A 411 11.68 18.76 7.85
CA MET A 411 11.90 17.36 8.19
C MET A 411 12.99 17.27 9.24
N ASP A 412 12.90 16.29 10.15
CA ASP A 412 14.06 15.94 10.96
C ASP A 412 15.21 15.39 10.09
N ASP A 413 16.42 15.41 10.63
CA ASP A 413 17.64 15.07 9.89
C ASP A 413 17.63 13.62 9.37
N GLU A 414 17.05 12.70 10.13
CA GLU A 414 16.97 11.28 9.75
C GLU A 414 16.01 11.07 8.58
N ASP A 415 14.80 11.61 8.66
CA ASP A 415 13.79 11.51 7.61
C ASP A 415 14.25 12.25 6.34
N ASN A 416 14.91 13.41 6.48
CA ASN A 416 15.46 14.17 5.35
C ASN A 416 16.53 13.36 4.60
N LYS A 417 17.41 12.66 5.31
CA LYS A 417 18.43 11.80 4.72
C LYS A 417 17.79 10.64 3.95
N VAL A 418 16.86 9.92 4.58
CA VAL A 418 16.15 8.78 3.98
C VAL A 418 15.33 9.22 2.76
N TYR A 419 14.66 10.37 2.85
CA TYR A 419 13.88 10.93 1.74
C TYR A 419 14.78 11.22 0.53
N LYS A 420 15.91 11.92 0.72
CA LYS A 420 16.87 12.22 -0.36
C LYS A 420 17.44 10.96 -1.02
N GLU A 421 17.72 9.90 -0.25
CA GLU A 421 18.20 8.62 -0.78
C GLU A 421 17.12 7.90 -1.60
N SER A 422 15.86 7.95 -1.15
CA SER A 422 14.74 7.33 -1.87
C SER A 422 14.49 7.98 -3.23
N GLN A 423 14.62 9.31 -3.33
CA GLN A 423 14.44 10.07 -4.58
C GLN A 423 15.52 9.71 -5.63
N LYS A 424 16.79 9.62 -5.21
CA LYS A 424 17.90 9.19 -6.09
C LYS A 424 17.67 7.80 -6.68
N THR A 425 17.09 6.89 -5.89
CA THR A 425 16.79 5.52 -6.32
C THR A 425 15.64 5.47 -7.34
N GLN A 426 14.66 6.37 -7.21
CA GLN A 426 13.57 6.49 -8.19
C GLN A 426 14.05 7.06 -9.53
N GLU A 427 14.90 8.11 -9.50
CA GLU A 427 15.45 8.73 -10.71
C GLU A 427 16.35 7.79 -11.51
N SER A 428 17.09 6.90 -10.83
CA SER A 428 17.96 5.91 -11.46
C SER A 428 17.22 4.69 -12.02
N GLN A 429 15.95 4.47 -11.63
CA GLN A 429 15.08 3.43 -12.19
C GLN A 429 14.19 3.94 -13.33
N ALA A 430 14.06 5.26 -13.49
CA ALA A 430 13.30 5.90 -14.57
C ALA A 430 14.15 6.23 -15.81
N LYS A 431 15.48 6.14 -15.70
CA LYS A 431 16.44 6.15 -16.81
C LYS A 431 16.79 4.72 -17.19
#